data_AF-A0A1Z2XS84-F1
#
_entry.id   AF-A0A1Z2XS84-F1
#
_cell.length_a   1.000
_cell.length_b   1.000
_cell.length_c   1.000
_cell.angle_alpha   90.00
_cell.angle_beta   90.00
_cell.angle_gamma   90.00
#
_symmetry.space_group_name_H-M   'P 1'
#
loop_
_entity.id
_entity.type
_entity.pdbx_description
1 polymer ?
#
loop_
_entity_poly.entity_id
_entity_poly.type
_entity_poly.pdbx_seq_one_letter_code
_entity_poly.pdbx_strand_id
1 'polypeptide(L)'
;MNETERLHGFLVKKFPEKPEFLSMTQEEFEDRTLQAWSGSDEDSRVSAALRGGEREWELLWNDESYKVRGAVACRAGEKYQLRLVGDGVEPVRKRLAVYGTDRVRLALIERGEADPEVIENIAKFGNITVRHRLVDAAWGKPQLLTKAVPYLPASDIERLMSHPDTDIRYKAAEHGTKEQCLRLLAQPCPQNDIMSITAREALAERIDELDAVADAINFGNQKTRENHEMEL
;
A
#
# COMPACT_ATOMS: atom_id res chain seq x y z
N MET A 1 -19.53 -26.17 -14.67
CA MET A 1 -19.01 -24.86 -14.21
C MET A 1 -17.51 -25.04 -13.99
N ASN A 2 -16.66 -24.23 -14.60
CA ASN A 2 -15.24 -24.25 -14.25
C ASN A 2 -15.10 -23.75 -12.81
N GLU A 3 -14.38 -24.49 -11.97
CA GLU A 3 -14.08 -24.02 -10.63
C GLU A 3 -13.27 -22.73 -10.68
N THR A 4 -13.61 -21.80 -9.80
CA THR A 4 -12.89 -20.52 -9.66
C THR A 4 -12.38 -20.35 -8.24
N GLU A 5 -11.30 -19.58 -8.08
CA GLU A 5 -10.76 -19.16 -6.79
C GLU A 5 -10.52 -17.64 -6.77
N ARG A 6 -10.26 -17.07 -5.59
CA ARG A 6 -9.97 -15.64 -5.46
C ARG A 6 -8.46 -15.39 -5.34
N LEU A 7 -7.86 -14.74 -6.34
CA LEU A 7 -6.47 -14.27 -6.28
C LEU A 7 -6.43 -12.76 -6.44
N HIS A 8 -5.78 -12.06 -5.51
CA HIS A 8 -5.70 -10.60 -5.51
C HIS A 8 -7.09 -9.93 -5.71
N GLY A 9 -8.15 -10.50 -5.15
CA GLY A 9 -9.52 -9.98 -5.29
C GLY A 9 -10.20 -10.24 -6.65
N PHE A 10 -9.55 -10.91 -7.60
CA PHE A 10 -10.15 -11.38 -8.86
C PHE A 10 -10.72 -12.78 -8.71
N LEU A 11 -11.80 -13.11 -9.44
CA LEU A 11 -12.22 -14.48 -9.66
C LEU A 11 -11.37 -15.09 -10.78
N VAL A 12 -10.68 -16.18 -10.48
CA VAL A 12 -9.68 -16.80 -11.36
C VAL A 12 -10.07 -18.25 -11.61
N LYS A 13 -10.19 -18.64 -12.87
CA LYS A 13 -10.45 -20.03 -13.27
C LYS A 13 -9.32 -20.92 -12.79
N LYS A 14 -9.61 -22.05 -12.16
CA LYS A 14 -8.61 -23.09 -11.88
C LYS A 14 -8.17 -23.75 -13.17
N PHE A 15 -6.94 -24.25 -13.22
CA PHE A 15 -6.54 -25.09 -14.33
C PHE A 15 -7.44 -26.32 -14.39
N PRO A 16 -7.94 -26.69 -15.58
CA PRO A 16 -8.62 -27.97 -15.75
C PRO A 16 -7.63 -29.10 -15.55
N GLU A 17 -8.11 -30.26 -15.09
CA GLU A 17 -7.30 -31.48 -15.09
C GLU A 17 -7.03 -31.90 -16.53
N LYS A 18 -5.78 -32.27 -16.85
CA LYS A 18 -5.45 -32.80 -18.17
C LYS A 18 -6.15 -34.14 -18.36
N PRO A 19 -6.95 -34.29 -19.42
CA PRO A 19 -7.52 -35.60 -19.74
C PRO A 19 -6.44 -36.66 -20.00
N GLU A 20 -6.66 -37.87 -19.50
CA GLU A 20 -5.69 -38.97 -19.61
C GLU A 20 -5.40 -39.38 -21.06
N PHE A 21 -6.39 -39.24 -21.95
CA PHE A 21 -6.27 -39.59 -23.37
C PHE A 21 -5.40 -38.62 -24.19
N LEU A 22 -5.04 -37.44 -23.64
CA LEU A 22 -4.11 -36.54 -24.31
C LEU A 22 -2.67 -37.00 -24.11
N SER A 23 -1.95 -37.16 -25.22
CA SER A 23 -0.54 -37.59 -25.26
C SER A 23 0.46 -36.55 -24.78
N MET A 24 0.00 -35.34 -24.44
CA MET A 24 0.84 -34.24 -23.96
C MET A 24 1.08 -34.35 -22.45
N THR A 25 2.13 -33.69 -21.96
CA THR A 25 2.40 -33.57 -20.53
C THR A 25 1.39 -32.64 -19.85
N GLN A 26 1.34 -32.67 -18.50
CA GLN A 26 0.52 -31.70 -17.73
C GLN A 26 0.96 -30.26 -18.01
N GLU A 27 2.27 -30.02 -18.08
CA GLU A 27 2.85 -28.70 -18.36
C GLU A 27 2.46 -28.19 -19.75
N GLU A 28 2.56 -29.04 -20.79
CA GLU A 28 2.14 -28.68 -22.15
C GLU A 28 0.64 -28.36 -22.24
N PHE A 29 -0.18 -29.06 -21.44
CA PHE A 29 -1.61 -28.82 -21.38
C PHE A 29 -1.95 -27.49 -20.70
N GLU A 30 -1.28 -27.18 -19.59
CA GLU A 30 -1.41 -25.89 -18.89
C GLU A 30 -0.96 -24.73 -19.79
N ASP A 31 0.16 -24.91 -20.49
CA ASP A 31 0.70 -23.93 -21.43
C ASP A 31 -0.29 -23.60 -22.56
N ARG A 32 -0.87 -24.63 -23.19
CA ARG A 32 -1.92 -24.45 -24.21
C ARG A 32 -3.20 -23.84 -23.63
N THR A 33 -3.53 -24.17 -22.38
CA THR A 33 -4.69 -23.58 -21.69
C THR A 33 -4.49 -22.08 -21.47
N LEU A 34 -3.31 -21.65 -21.02
CA LEU A 34 -2.96 -20.24 -20.86
C LEU A 34 -3.00 -19.49 -22.20
N GLN A 35 -2.47 -20.11 -23.27
CA GLN A 35 -2.52 -19.55 -24.61
C GLN A 35 -3.98 -19.34 -25.07
N ALA A 36 -4.83 -20.35 -24.89
CA ALA A 36 -6.25 -20.25 -25.23
C ALA A 36 -6.97 -19.18 -24.42
N TRP A 37 -6.71 -19.11 -23.11
CA TRP A 37 -7.32 -18.12 -22.24
C TRP A 37 -6.93 -16.68 -22.59
N SER A 38 -5.69 -16.46 -23.02
CA SER A 38 -5.16 -15.13 -23.37
C SER A 38 -5.88 -14.47 -24.56
N GLY A 39 -6.47 -15.27 -25.45
CA GLY A 39 -7.23 -14.78 -26.61
C GLY A 39 -8.75 -14.88 -26.46
N SER A 40 -9.27 -15.19 -25.27
CA SER A 40 -10.68 -15.53 -25.05
C SER A 40 -11.45 -14.41 -24.34
N ASP A 41 -12.49 -14.77 -23.57
CA ASP A 41 -13.31 -13.85 -22.78
C ASP A 41 -12.51 -13.12 -21.67
N GLU A 42 -13.04 -11.98 -21.18
CA GLU A 42 -12.40 -11.16 -20.14
C GLU A 42 -11.98 -11.98 -18.92
N ASP A 43 -12.84 -12.89 -18.42
CA ASP A 43 -12.53 -13.71 -17.22
C ASP A 43 -11.42 -14.73 -17.51
N SER A 44 -11.37 -15.28 -18.73
CA SER A 44 -10.24 -16.09 -19.19
C SER A 44 -8.95 -15.28 -19.25
N ARG A 45 -8.98 -14.07 -19.81
CA ARG A 45 -7.78 -13.21 -19.92
C ARG A 45 -7.27 -12.76 -18.55
N VAL A 46 -8.16 -12.45 -17.61
CA VAL A 46 -7.80 -12.21 -16.20
C VAL A 46 -7.10 -13.44 -15.61
N SER A 47 -7.64 -14.64 -15.88
CA SER A 47 -7.05 -15.88 -15.38
C SER A 47 -5.68 -16.18 -15.99
N ALA A 48 -5.52 -15.91 -17.29
CA ALA A 48 -4.23 -16.00 -17.98
C ALA A 48 -3.20 -15.02 -17.41
N ALA A 49 -3.57 -13.76 -17.14
CA ALA A 49 -2.66 -12.78 -16.55
C ALA A 49 -2.16 -13.17 -15.15
N LEU A 50 -3.01 -13.81 -14.33
CA LEU A 50 -2.67 -14.19 -12.95
C LEU A 50 -1.98 -15.55 -12.83
N ARG A 51 -2.20 -16.48 -13.76
CA ARG A 51 -1.56 -17.81 -13.73
C ARG A 51 -0.39 -17.95 -14.68
N GLY A 52 -0.39 -17.20 -15.77
CA GLY A 52 0.64 -17.23 -16.77
C GLY A 52 1.90 -16.47 -16.35
N GLY A 53 2.78 -16.29 -17.32
CA GLY A 53 4.06 -15.63 -17.14
C GLY A 53 4.31 -14.59 -18.22
N GLU A 54 5.58 -14.44 -18.58
CA GLU A 54 6.03 -13.39 -19.48
C GLU A 54 5.32 -13.38 -20.84
N ARG A 55 4.99 -14.56 -21.38
CA ARG A 55 4.26 -14.69 -22.64
C ARG A 55 2.86 -14.08 -22.54
N GLU A 56 2.11 -14.41 -21.51
CA GLU A 56 0.76 -13.88 -21.29
C GLU A 56 0.80 -12.38 -20.98
N TRP A 57 1.78 -11.92 -20.19
CA TRP A 57 1.90 -10.51 -19.84
C TRP A 57 2.25 -9.62 -21.04
N GLU A 58 3.10 -10.08 -21.97
CA GLU A 58 3.42 -9.33 -23.19
C GLU A 58 2.19 -9.16 -24.09
N LEU A 59 1.26 -10.11 -24.08
CA LEU A 59 -0.01 -10.00 -24.81
C LEU A 59 -1.03 -9.10 -24.10
N LEU A 60 -1.09 -9.16 -22.76
CA LEU A 60 -2.22 -8.63 -21.98
C LEU A 60 -1.95 -7.29 -21.28
N TRP A 61 -0.71 -6.79 -21.25
CA TRP A 61 -0.41 -5.55 -20.50
C TRP A 61 -1.17 -4.31 -21.03
N ASN A 62 -1.55 -4.28 -22.30
CA ASN A 62 -2.33 -3.20 -22.91
C ASN A 62 -3.73 -3.66 -23.32
N ASP A 63 -4.30 -4.66 -22.61
CA ASP A 63 -5.65 -5.15 -22.88
C ASP A 63 -6.69 -4.02 -22.74
N GLU A 64 -7.73 -4.06 -23.56
CA GLU A 64 -8.83 -3.08 -23.52
C GLU A 64 -9.52 -3.06 -22.14
N SER A 65 -9.61 -4.21 -21.48
CA SER A 65 -10.23 -4.33 -20.17
C SER A 65 -9.28 -3.89 -19.07
N TYR A 66 -9.71 -2.89 -18.30
CA TYR A 66 -8.97 -2.48 -17.11
C TYR A 66 -8.89 -3.57 -16.04
N LYS A 67 -9.79 -4.57 -16.05
CA LYS A 67 -9.70 -5.72 -15.14
C LYS A 67 -8.54 -6.62 -15.50
N VAL A 68 -8.33 -6.87 -16.80
CA VAL A 68 -7.17 -7.63 -17.30
C VAL A 68 -5.88 -6.86 -17.02
N ARG A 69 -5.82 -5.56 -17.32
CA ARG A 69 -4.65 -4.73 -16.97
C ARG A 69 -4.41 -4.67 -15.46
N GLY A 70 -5.48 -4.63 -14.66
CA GLY A 70 -5.41 -4.72 -13.20
C GLY A 70 -4.85 -6.07 -12.70
N ALA A 71 -5.19 -7.18 -13.36
CA ALA A 71 -4.63 -8.49 -13.09
C ALA A 71 -3.12 -8.54 -13.43
N VAL A 72 -2.71 -7.97 -14.58
CA VAL A 72 -1.30 -7.80 -14.95
C VAL A 72 -0.57 -6.96 -13.89
N ALA A 73 -1.14 -5.83 -13.45
CA ALA A 73 -0.56 -4.99 -12.41
C ALA A 73 -0.30 -5.72 -11.09
N CYS A 74 -1.09 -6.76 -10.77
CA CYS A 74 -0.94 -7.52 -9.53
C CYS A 74 0.22 -8.53 -9.53
N ARG A 75 0.57 -9.09 -10.69
CA ARG A 75 1.41 -10.29 -10.75
C ARG A 75 2.51 -10.26 -11.78
N ALA A 76 2.40 -9.41 -12.80
CA ALA A 76 3.40 -9.35 -13.84
C ALA A 76 4.73 -8.83 -13.32
N GLY A 77 5.81 -9.25 -13.99
CA GLY A 77 7.14 -8.75 -13.70
C GLY A 77 7.24 -7.23 -13.84
N GLU A 78 8.21 -6.63 -13.13
CA GLU A 78 8.42 -5.18 -13.04
C GLU A 78 8.41 -4.46 -14.40
N LYS A 79 8.99 -5.08 -15.45
CA LYS A 79 8.97 -4.57 -16.84
C LYS A 79 7.55 -4.20 -17.31
N TYR A 80 6.56 -5.03 -17.03
CA TYR A 80 5.17 -4.82 -17.47
C TYR A 80 4.43 -3.89 -16.53
N GLN A 81 4.65 -4.01 -15.22
CA GLN A 81 4.09 -3.09 -14.23
C GLN A 81 4.53 -1.64 -14.50
N LEU A 82 5.79 -1.41 -14.89
CA LEU A 82 6.30 -0.09 -15.25
C LEU A 82 5.59 0.51 -16.47
N ARG A 83 5.16 -0.30 -17.44
CA ARG A 83 4.37 0.18 -18.60
C ARG A 83 2.98 0.66 -18.18
N LEU A 84 2.43 0.11 -17.09
CA LEU A 84 1.10 0.43 -16.57
C LEU A 84 1.08 1.64 -15.61
N VAL A 85 2.22 2.20 -15.21
CA VAL A 85 2.28 3.33 -14.25
C VAL A 85 1.49 4.54 -14.77
N GLY A 86 1.41 4.72 -16.09
CA GLY A 86 0.62 5.77 -16.74
C GLY A 86 -0.82 5.38 -17.08
N ASP A 87 -1.34 4.24 -16.61
CA ASP A 87 -2.70 3.80 -16.93
C ASP A 87 -3.73 4.85 -16.51
N GLY A 88 -4.66 5.18 -17.39
CA GLY A 88 -5.71 6.16 -17.11
C GLY A 88 -6.69 5.70 -16.03
N VAL A 89 -6.77 4.40 -15.75
CA VAL A 89 -7.72 3.82 -14.81
C VAL A 89 -7.10 3.69 -13.41
N GLU A 90 -7.62 4.50 -12.49
CA GLU A 90 -7.17 4.57 -11.09
C GLU A 90 -7.09 3.19 -10.39
N PRO A 91 -8.08 2.29 -10.53
CA PRO A 91 -7.99 0.95 -9.95
C PRO A 91 -6.75 0.16 -10.37
N VAL A 92 -6.23 0.35 -11.59
CA VAL A 92 -5.00 -0.30 -12.06
C VAL A 92 -3.79 0.27 -11.31
N ARG A 93 -3.71 1.59 -11.19
CA ARG A 93 -2.63 2.27 -10.47
C ARG A 93 -2.64 1.94 -8.97
N LYS A 94 -3.82 1.78 -8.35
CA LYS A 94 -3.93 1.24 -6.98
C LYS A 94 -3.30 -0.15 -6.86
N ARG A 95 -3.53 -1.05 -7.82
CA ARG A 95 -2.89 -2.37 -7.82
C ARG A 95 -1.37 -2.27 -7.95
N LEU A 96 -0.86 -1.35 -8.76
CA LEU A 96 0.59 -1.11 -8.86
C LEU A 96 1.18 -0.59 -7.55
N ALA A 97 0.50 0.30 -6.83
CA ALA A 97 0.96 0.78 -5.53
C ALA A 97 1.04 -0.35 -4.48
N VAL A 98 0.10 -1.31 -4.54
CA VAL A 98 0.07 -2.46 -3.60
C VAL A 98 1.07 -3.54 -3.99
N TYR A 99 1.03 -4.02 -5.23
CA TYR A 99 1.73 -5.23 -5.68
C TYR A 99 3.01 -4.97 -6.49
N GLY A 100 3.26 -3.71 -6.88
CA GLY A 100 4.48 -3.33 -7.56
C GLY A 100 5.72 -3.43 -6.68
N THR A 101 6.88 -3.40 -7.31
CA THR A 101 8.14 -3.19 -6.61
C THR A 101 8.27 -1.73 -6.15
N ASP A 102 9.28 -1.43 -5.34
CA ASP A 102 9.57 -0.05 -4.96
C ASP A 102 9.95 0.83 -6.16
N ARG A 103 10.52 0.25 -7.23
CA ARG A 103 10.77 1.00 -8.48
C ARG A 103 9.47 1.42 -9.17
N VAL A 104 8.45 0.55 -9.16
CA VAL A 104 7.12 0.88 -9.68
C VAL A 104 6.47 1.98 -8.84
N ARG A 105 6.58 1.91 -7.51
CA ARG A 105 6.08 2.95 -6.60
C ARG A 105 6.77 4.31 -6.82
N LEU A 106 8.09 4.32 -6.99
CA LEU A 106 8.82 5.53 -7.33
C LEU A 106 8.36 6.09 -8.67
N ALA A 107 8.16 5.26 -9.69
CA ALA A 107 7.66 5.71 -10.98
C ALA A 107 6.25 6.34 -10.88
N LEU A 108 5.37 5.83 -10.02
CA LEU A 108 4.06 6.46 -9.74
C LEU A 108 4.25 7.86 -9.15
N ILE A 109 5.16 8.02 -8.18
CA ILE A 109 5.48 9.32 -7.57
C ILE A 109 6.06 10.29 -8.61
N GLU A 110 7.04 9.85 -9.40
CA GLU A 110 7.74 10.67 -10.40
C GLU A 110 6.82 11.15 -11.53
N ARG A 111 5.78 10.39 -11.86
CA ARG A 111 4.73 10.82 -12.79
C ARG A 111 3.74 11.82 -12.19
N GLY A 112 3.85 12.11 -10.90
CA GLY A 112 2.99 13.06 -10.22
C GLY A 112 1.62 12.47 -9.88
N GLU A 113 1.56 11.22 -9.42
CA GLU A 113 0.33 10.63 -8.89
C GLU A 113 -0.35 11.58 -7.90
N ALA A 114 -1.67 11.70 -8.05
CA ALA A 114 -2.49 12.67 -7.33
C ALA A 114 -3.73 12.03 -6.70
N ASP A 115 -3.97 10.74 -6.93
CA ASP A 115 -5.03 10.00 -6.24
C ASP A 115 -4.61 9.71 -4.78
N PRO A 116 -5.36 10.21 -3.78
CA PRO A 116 -4.98 10.05 -2.37
C PRO A 116 -4.90 8.59 -1.92
N GLU A 117 -5.71 7.69 -2.48
CA GLU A 117 -5.69 6.28 -2.12
C GLU A 117 -4.52 5.53 -2.79
N VAL A 118 -4.09 5.93 -4.00
CA VAL A 118 -2.84 5.43 -4.57
C VAL A 118 -1.64 5.90 -3.71
N ILE A 119 -1.61 7.18 -3.31
CA ILE A 119 -0.56 7.73 -2.43
C ILE A 119 -0.52 7.01 -1.07
N GLU A 120 -1.67 6.76 -0.46
CA GLU A 120 -1.79 5.98 0.78
C GLU A 120 -1.16 4.59 0.61
N ASN A 121 -1.48 3.88 -0.48
CA ASN A 121 -0.92 2.56 -0.75
C ASN A 121 0.59 2.62 -1.02
N ILE A 122 1.09 3.66 -1.70
CA ILE A 122 2.53 3.85 -1.89
C ILE A 122 3.23 4.00 -0.53
N ALA A 123 2.68 4.80 0.39
CA ALA A 123 3.26 4.97 1.72
C ALA A 123 3.21 3.66 2.53
N LYS A 124 2.07 2.96 2.50
CA LYS A 124 1.84 1.71 3.23
C LYS A 124 2.75 0.57 2.80
N PHE A 125 2.92 0.37 1.48
CA PHE A 125 3.64 -0.78 0.92
C PHE A 125 5.05 -0.45 0.44
N GLY A 126 5.41 0.83 0.32
CA GLY A 126 6.75 1.26 -0.06
C GLY A 126 7.75 1.13 1.08
N ASN A 127 9.02 0.92 0.72
CA ASN A 127 10.12 0.98 1.68
C ASN A 127 10.42 2.42 2.17
N ILE A 128 11.39 2.55 3.07
CA ILE A 128 11.78 3.84 3.66
C ILE A 128 12.21 4.88 2.60
N THR A 129 12.95 4.48 1.58
CA THR A 129 13.39 5.36 0.48
C THR A 129 12.20 5.88 -0.32
N VAL A 130 11.22 5.01 -0.61
CA VAL A 130 9.98 5.41 -1.29
C VAL A 130 9.21 6.43 -0.46
N ARG A 131 9.10 6.22 0.85
CA ARG A 131 8.37 7.12 1.75
C ARG A 131 9.02 8.51 1.84
N HIS A 132 10.34 8.59 1.96
CA HIS A 132 11.06 9.86 1.89
C HIS A 132 10.79 10.60 0.57
N ARG A 133 10.85 9.89 -0.57
CA ARG A 133 10.57 10.46 -1.88
C ARG A 133 9.12 10.92 -2.03
N LEU A 134 8.18 10.19 -1.46
CA LEU A 134 6.76 10.56 -1.42
C LEU A 134 6.56 11.87 -0.66
N VAL A 135 7.19 12.03 0.51
CA VAL A 135 7.10 13.26 1.30
C VAL A 135 7.68 14.44 0.53
N ASP A 136 8.83 14.28 -0.13
CA ASP A 136 9.41 15.33 -0.97
C ASP A 136 8.48 15.74 -2.12
N ALA A 137 7.91 14.77 -2.84
CA ALA A 137 7.04 15.02 -3.98
C ALA A 137 5.68 15.62 -3.60
N ALA A 138 5.18 15.30 -2.40
CA ALA A 138 3.88 15.74 -1.89
C ALA A 138 3.96 16.93 -0.92
N TRP A 139 5.15 17.48 -0.63
CA TRP A 139 5.34 18.57 0.33
C TRP A 139 4.44 19.78 0.06
N GLY A 140 4.28 20.19 -1.20
CA GLY A 140 3.39 21.28 -1.58
C GLY A 140 1.91 20.90 -1.72
N LYS A 141 1.53 19.67 -1.34
CA LYS A 141 0.20 19.08 -1.57
C LYS A 141 -0.31 18.41 -0.27
N PRO A 142 -0.67 19.18 0.76
CA PRO A 142 -1.12 18.67 2.06
C PRO A 142 -2.15 17.53 1.96
N GLN A 143 -3.13 17.68 1.08
CA GLN A 143 -4.20 16.70 0.85
C GLN A 143 -3.70 15.30 0.47
N LEU A 144 -2.51 15.17 -0.13
CA LEU A 144 -1.91 13.88 -0.45
C LEU A 144 -1.17 13.29 0.76
N LEU A 145 -0.61 14.14 1.62
CA LEU A 145 0.14 13.70 2.80
C LEU A 145 -0.78 13.15 3.88
N THR A 146 -1.98 13.71 4.08
CA THR A 146 -2.88 13.35 5.19
C THR A 146 -3.08 11.85 5.38
N LYS A 147 -3.29 11.10 4.29
CA LYS A 147 -3.47 9.64 4.33
C LYS A 147 -2.14 8.86 4.37
N ALA A 148 -1.04 9.46 3.95
CA ALA A 148 0.27 8.83 3.96
C ALA A 148 0.93 8.86 5.35
N VAL A 149 0.67 9.90 6.16
CA VAL A 149 1.30 10.13 7.47
C VAL A 149 1.38 8.87 8.36
N PRO A 150 0.31 8.06 8.53
CA PRO A 150 0.36 6.89 9.41
C PRO A 150 1.43 5.85 9.07
N TYR A 151 1.95 5.89 7.84
CA TYR A 151 2.91 4.92 7.32
C TYR A 151 4.33 5.48 7.18
N LEU A 152 4.54 6.76 7.48
CA LEU A 152 5.83 7.41 7.31
C LEU A 152 6.83 7.02 8.41
N PRO A 153 8.14 7.01 8.11
CA PRO A 153 9.17 6.81 9.13
C PRO A 153 9.21 7.99 10.11
N ALA A 154 9.69 7.74 11.34
CA ALA A 154 9.76 8.75 12.40
C ALA A 154 10.53 10.02 12.00
N SER A 155 11.54 9.91 11.13
CA SER A 155 12.28 11.06 10.60
C SER A 155 11.42 11.97 9.70
N ASP A 156 10.53 11.39 8.90
CA ASP A 156 9.58 12.16 8.10
C ASP A 156 8.49 12.77 8.99
N ILE A 157 8.03 12.04 10.02
CA ILE A 157 7.09 12.58 11.01
C ILE A 157 7.68 13.82 11.71
N GLU A 158 8.92 13.74 12.21
CA GLU A 158 9.60 14.90 12.81
C GLU A 158 9.74 16.06 11.82
N ARG A 159 10.05 15.78 10.56
CA ARG A 159 10.12 16.82 9.52
C ARG A 159 8.75 17.48 9.30
N LEU A 160 7.66 16.70 9.28
CA LEU A 160 6.30 17.21 9.10
C LEU A 160 5.82 18.06 10.29
N MET A 161 6.41 17.95 11.48
CA MET A 161 6.14 18.86 12.60
C MET A 161 6.45 20.33 12.28
N SER A 162 7.29 20.59 11.27
CA SER A 162 7.62 21.94 10.79
C SER A 162 6.94 22.30 9.46
N HIS A 163 5.95 21.52 9.03
CA HIS A 163 5.25 21.75 7.78
C HIS A 163 4.44 23.07 7.84
N PRO A 164 4.35 23.87 6.75
CA PRO A 164 3.61 25.14 6.76
C PRO A 164 2.11 24.96 7.01
N ASP A 165 1.54 23.87 6.51
CA ASP A 165 0.14 23.50 6.73
C ASP A 165 -0.08 22.98 8.16
N THR A 166 -1.03 23.59 8.88
CA THR A 166 -1.36 23.27 10.28
C THR A 166 -1.96 21.88 10.43
N ASP A 167 -2.83 21.45 9.51
CA ASP A 167 -3.49 20.15 9.58
C ASP A 167 -2.45 19.02 9.44
N ILE A 168 -1.44 19.24 8.60
CA ILE A 168 -0.32 18.30 8.47
C ILE A 168 0.52 18.22 9.75
N ARG A 169 0.74 19.33 10.45
CA ARG A 169 1.43 19.29 11.74
C ARG A 169 0.63 18.50 12.78
N TYR A 170 -0.67 18.72 12.87
CA TYR A 170 -1.54 17.94 13.76
C TYR A 170 -1.55 16.46 13.40
N LYS A 171 -1.71 16.14 12.12
CA LYS A 171 -1.68 14.74 11.65
C LYS A 171 -0.34 14.07 11.93
N ALA A 172 0.78 14.78 11.76
CA ALA A 172 2.10 14.27 12.11
C ALA A 172 2.22 13.98 13.61
N ALA A 173 1.72 14.88 14.45
CA ALA A 173 1.72 14.70 15.89
C ALA A 173 0.89 13.50 16.35
N GLU A 174 -0.30 13.25 15.75
CA GLU A 174 -1.14 12.06 16.05
C GLU A 174 -0.38 10.74 15.83
N HIS A 175 0.53 10.71 14.86
CA HIS A 175 1.36 9.55 14.54
C HIS A 175 2.79 9.65 15.07
N GLY A 176 3.05 10.67 15.90
CA GLY A 176 4.34 10.97 16.49
C GLY A 176 4.51 10.44 17.91
N THR A 177 5.49 11.02 18.60
CA THR A 177 5.80 10.77 20.01
C THR A 177 4.98 11.69 20.92
N LYS A 178 4.94 11.35 22.22
CA LYS A 178 4.34 12.20 23.25
C LYS A 178 4.97 13.60 23.28
N GLU A 179 6.29 13.68 23.15
CA GLU A 179 7.02 14.96 23.08
C GLU A 179 6.54 15.82 21.90
N GLN A 180 6.33 15.21 20.73
CA GLN A 180 5.83 15.91 19.54
C GLN A 180 4.39 16.41 19.75
N CYS A 181 3.52 15.61 20.37
CA CYS A 181 2.15 16.02 20.73
C CYS A 181 2.18 17.24 21.67
N LEU A 182 2.94 17.16 22.77
CA LEU A 182 3.07 18.22 23.76
C LEU A 182 3.64 19.51 23.14
N ARG A 183 4.66 19.40 22.29
CA ARG A 183 5.25 20.54 21.57
C ARG A 183 4.21 21.29 20.74
N LEU A 184 3.30 20.58 20.08
CA LEU A 184 2.25 21.20 19.27
C LEU A 184 1.13 21.77 20.14
N LEU A 185 0.74 21.08 21.22
CA LEU A 185 -0.26 21.58 22.18
C LEU A 185 0.19 22.86 22.90
N ALA A 186 1.49 23.05 23.11
CA ALA A 186 2.06 24.26 23.70
C ALA A 186 1.96 25.50 22.79
N GLN A 187 1.69 25.33 21.49
CA GLN A 187 1.55 26.45 20.56
C GLN A 187 0.20 27.17 20.75
N PRO A 188 0.16 28.51 20.57
CA PRO A 188 -1.09 29.26 20.63
C PRO A 188 -2.10 28.76 19.59
N CYS A 189 -3.32 28.45 20.04
CA CYS A 189 -4.42 28.10 19.14
C CYS A 189 -5.32 29.33 18.92
N PRO A 190 -5.63 29.71 17.67
CA PRO A 190 -6.64 30.71 17.39
C PRO A 190 -8.00 30.25 17.95
N GLN A 191 -8.68 31.09 18.73
CA GLN A 191 -9.94 30.73 19.41
C GLN A 191 -11.11 30.41 18.46
N ASN A 192 -11.00 30.78 17.18
CA ASN A 192 -12.05 30.60 16.17
C ASN A 192 -11.75 29.49 15.16
N ASP A 193 -10.67 28.72 15.36
CA ASP A 193 -10.33 27.60 14.48
C ASP A 193 -10.83 26.28 15.06
N ILE A 194 -12.06 25.92 14.69
CA ILE A 194 -12.74 24.70 15.15
C ILE A 194 -11.91 23.45 14.80
N MET A 195 -11.26 23.42 13.64
CA MET A 195 -10.45 22.27 13.21
C MET A 195 -9.25 22.08 14.15
N SER A 196 -8.55 23.17 14.47
CA SER A 196 -7.48 23.13 15.47
C SER A 196 -7.98 22.71 16.85
N ILE A 197 -9.17 23.13 17.29
CA ILE A 197 -9.73 22.71 18.58
C ILE A 197 -9.94 21.19 18.59
N THR A 198 -10.61 20.64 17.57
CA THR A 198 -10.85 19.19 17.48
C THR A 198 -9.57 18.37 17.38
N ALA A 199 -8.57 18.85 16.63
CA ALA A 199 -7.29 18.18 16.51
C ALA A 199 -6.53 18.14 17.85
N ARG A 200 -6.67 19.17 18.68
CA ARG A 200 -6.06 19.21 20.02
C ARG A 200 -6.69 18.19 20.98
N GLU A 201 -7.99 17.95 20.87
CA GLU A 201 -8.66 16.88 21.63
C GLU A 201 -8.12 15.50 21.22
N ALA A 202 -7.99 15.25 19.91
CA ALA A 202 -7.40 14.00 19.40
C ALA A 202 -5.94 13.80 19.88
N LEU A 203 -5.15 14.88 19.98
CA LEU A 203 -3.80 14.79 20.55
C LEU A 203 -3.79 14.50 22.05
N ALA A 204 -4.77 14.99 22.81
CA ALA A 204 -4.88 14.66 24.23
C ALA A 204 -5.19 13.17 24.42
N GLU A 205 -6.15 12.62 23.68
CA GLU A 205 -6.45 11.19 23.67
C GLU A 205 -5.22 10.37 23.28
N ARG A 206 -4.47 10.82 22.27
CA ARG A 206 -3.24 10.15 21.84
C ARG A 206 -2.17 10.14 22.92
N ILE A 207 -2.05 11.20 23.72
CA ILE A 207 -1.10 11.24 24.84
C ILE A 207 -1.49 10.20 25.89
N ASP A 208 -2.78 10.11 26.24
CA ASP A 208 -3.28 9.12 27.19
C ASP A 208 -3.03 7.67 26.70
N GLU A 209 -3.22 7.41 25.40
CA GLU A 209 -2.87 6.13 24.78
C GLU A 209 -1.38 5.82 24.92
N LEU A 210 -0.50 6.80 24.65
CA LEU A 210 0.94 6.63 24.74
C LEU A 210 1.40 6.39 26.18
N ASP A 211 0.76 7.01 27.17
CA ASP A 211 1.02 6.76 28.59
C ASP A 211 0.59 5.36 29.00
N ALA A 212 -0.60 4.91 28.57
CA ALA A 212 -1.06 3.55 28.82
C ALA A 212 -0.12 2.49 28.22
N VAL A 213 0.42 2.74 27.02
CA VAL A 213 1.42 1.87 26.39
C VAL A 213 2.73 1.86 27.19
N ALA A 214 3.21 3.03 27.63
CA ALA A 214 4.43 3.13 28.43
C ALA A 214 4.31 2.38 29.76
N ASP A 215 3.18 2.52 30.45
CA ASP A 215 2.89 1.82 31.70
C ASP A 215 2.86 0.30 31.51
N ALA A 216 2.21 -0.18 30.44
CA ALA A 216 2.15 -1.61 30.12
C ALA A 216 3.54 -2.22 29.86
N ILE A 217 4.41 -1.51 29.13
CA ILE A 217 5.79 -1.94 28.87
C ILE A 217 6.59 -1.99 30.17
N ASN A 218 6.48 -0.96 31.01
CA ASN A 218 7.23 -0.87 32.27
C ASN A 218 6.81 -1.95 33.27
N PHE A 219 5.51 -2.24 33.37
CA PHE A 219 5.00 -3.33 34.20
C PHE A 219 5.50 -4.71 33.73
N GLY A 220 5.52 -4.94 32.41
CA GLY A 220 6.09 -6.16 31.84
C GLY A 220 7.57 -6.34 32.19
N ASN A 221 8.36 -5.27 32.08
CA ASN A 221 9.79 -5.28 32.39
C ASN A 221 10.08 -5.54 33.87
N GLN A 222 9.25 -5.02 34.79
CA GLN A 222 9.38 -5.29 36.23
C GLN A 222 9.14 -6.77 36.54
N LYS A 223 8.08 -7.38 35.99
CA LYS A 223 7.82 -8.82 36.16
C LYS A 223 8.93 -9.71 35.58
N THR A 224 9.48 -9.36 34.42
CA THR A 224 10.59 -10.13 33.83
C THR A 224 11.84 -10.07 34.69
N ARG A 225 12.13 -8.92 35.33
CA ARG A 225 13.25 -8.78 36.26
C ARG A 225 13.04 -9.57 37.56
N GLU A 226 11.87 -9.45 38.18
CA GLU A 226 11.53 -10.20 39.39
C GLU A 226 11.59 -11.72 39.18
N ASN A 227 11.13 -12.21 38.02
CA ASN A 227 11.22 -13.63 37.69
C ASN A 227 12.68 -14.10 37.48
N HIS A 228 13.53 -13.27 36.88
CA HIS A 228 14.96 -13.60 36.72
C HIS A 228 15.72 -13.60 38.05
N GLU A 229 15.32 -12.74 39.00
CA GLU A 229 15.91 -12.70 40.34
C GLU A 229 15.45 -13.85 41.25
N MET A 230 14.27 -14.45 40.98
CA MET A 230 13.78 -15.63 41.70
C MET A 230 14.30 -16.97 41.15
N GLU A 231 14.92 -16.98 39.97
CA GLU A 231 15.52 -18.17 39.34
C GLU A 231 17.03 -18.32 39.61
N LEU A 232 17.63 -17.43 40.42
CA LEU A 232 19.03 -17.44 40.88
C LEU A 232 19.14 -17.81 42.36
#